data_AF-A0A969PVY0-F1
#
_entry.id   AF-A0A969PVY0-F1
#
_cell.length_a   1.000
_cell.length_b   1.000
_cell.length_c   1.000
_cell.angle_alpha   90.00
_cell.angle_beta   90.00
_cell.angle_gamma   90.00
#
_symmetry.space_group_name_H-M   'P 1'
#
loop_
_entity.id
_entity.type
_entity.pdbx_description
1 polymer ?
#
loop_
_entity_poly.entity_id
_entity_poly.type
_entity_poly.pdbx_seq_one_letter_code
_entity_poly.pdbx_strand_id
1 'polypeptide(L)'
;MKHIWFWTKRILKGAAAIAVAAGLFSYAMFQGNFVSWFLFYSVMTLFVLMVLYALIPLGSFRVKRNTGEGAMPAGTELRTEIEIERGWPFPFLYLAVEDVAEDALTKQLPYQASKMIFYPTLQKRLAYSYTIPELKRGKYYSYGVKLSTSDLFGFFHKETFASIPGELLVYPNYFDIDQWEAYEKHDIETSLTMQDFIEDRTSIAGAREYVPGDKLTSLDWKATARASKLMTKEFEEYIGQNFLVAFNNRIPDSSFAVSDAYEKAIELVTSIIMYAYREQLHIGLWSIGTDLKRFPVGLASDQQKEMISYLAQTVPSAEGSFGASFMRFEDEIPDGVTLILVTVELTDDVLNRCRILLARGVRVFVALMDKQKQVDAWEYRRLKELRDAGADAYLLADGRWSRESMNEEG
;
A
#
# COMPACT_ATOMS: atom_id res chain seq x y z
N MET A 1 28.74 -20.45 -0.84
CA MET A 1 29.98 -20.07 -1.59
C MET A 1 30.55 -18.70 -1.21
N LYS A 2 29.76 -17.61 -1.07
CA LYS A 2 30.27 -16.26 -0.71
C LYS A 2 31.03 -16.18 0.63
N HIS A 3 30.59 -16.92 1.65
CA HIS A 3 31.22 -16.94 2.97
C HIS A 3 32.63 -17.55 2.95
N ILE A 4 32.81 -18.66 2.23
CA ILE A 4 34.12 -19.34 2.08
C ILE A 4 35.11 -18.38 1.38
N TRP A 5 34.67 -17.74 0.30
CA TRP A 5 35.51 -16.82 -0.46
C TRP A 5 35.90 -15.55 0.33
N PHE A 6 35.03 -15.07 1.22
CA PHE A 6 35.34 -13.97 2.14
C PHE A 6 36.50 -14.34 3.09
N TRP A 7 36.45 -15.54 3.68
CA TRP A 7 37.53 -16.03 4.56
C TRP A 7 38.82 -16.30 3.79
N THR A 8 38.75 -16.90 2.60
CA THR A 8 39.93 -17.14 1.75
C THR A 8 40.63 -15.83 1.38
N LYS A 9 39.89 -14.78 1.03
CA LYS A 9 40.45 -13.45 0.75
C LYS A 9 41.16 -12.84 1.96
N ARG A 10 40.60 -12.97 3.17
CA ARG A 10 41.22 -12.44 4.39
C ARG A 10 42.52 -13.17 4.72
N ILE A 11 42.52 -14.51 4.63
CA ILE A 11 43.71 -15.33 4.87
C ILE A 11 44.80 -15.01 3.85
N LEU A 12 44.46 -14.91 2.56
CA LEU A 12 45.41 -14.58 1.50
C LEU A 12 46.02 -13.18 1.70
N LYS A 13 45.19 -12.19 2.05
CA LYS A 13 45.65 -10.84 2.39
C LYS A 13 46.60 -10.83 3.59
N GLY A 14 46.27 -11.58 4.65
CA GLY A 14 47.12 -11.72 5.83
C GLY A 14 48.47 -12.40 5.50
N ALA A 15 48.44 -13.48 4.72
CA ALA A 15 49.66 -14.16 4.26
C ALA A 15 50.53 -13.26 3.37
N ALA A 16 49.92 -12.48 2.48
CA ALA A 16 50.63 -11.50 1.66
C ALA A 16 51.30 -10.41 2.53
N ALA A 17 50.61 -9.90 3.56
CA ALA A 17 51.18 -8.93 4.49
C ALA A 17 52.38 -9.51 5.26
N ILE A 18 52.30 -10.77 5.71
CA ILE A 18 53.41 -11.47 6.37
C ILE A 18 54.57 -11.71 5.40
N ALA A 19 54.30 -12.10 4.16
CA ALA A 19 55.33 -12.30 3.15
C ALA A 19 56.05 -10.99 2.80
N VAL A 20 55.32 -9.87 2.69
CA VAL A 20 55.91 -8.54 2.51
C VAL A 20 56.77 -8.15 3.71
N ALA A 21 56.29 -8.38 4.93
CA ALA A 21 57.06 -8.12 6.15
C ALA A 21 58.36 -8.95 6.20
N ALA A 22 58.29 -10.25 5.89
CA ALA A 22 59.44 -11.15 5.87
C ALA A 22 60.43 -10.80 4.74
N GLY A 23 59.91 -10.42 3.56
CA GLY A 23 60.73 -9.97 2.44
C GLY A 23 61.48 -8.68 2.74
N LEU A 24 60.80 -7.69 3.33
CA LEU A 24 61.42 -6.44 3.75
C LEU A 24 62.44 -6.65 4.87
N PHE A 25 62.17 -7.56 5.82
CA PHE A 25 63.11 -7.94 6.86
C PHE A 25 64.36 -8.60 6.28
N SER A 26 64.18 -9.56 5.37
CA SER A 26 65.29 -10.23 4.68
C SER A 26 66.14 -9.25 3.87
N TYR A 27 65.50 -8.33 3.14
CA TYR A 27 66.18 -7.25 2.40
C TYR A 27 66.98 -6.31 3.31
N ALA A 28 66.39 -5.90 4.44
CA ALA A 28 67.07 -5.06 5.43
C ALA A 28 68.28 -5.78 6.05
N MET A 29 68.16 -7.08 6.33
CA MET A 29 69.27 -7.89 6.86
C MET A 29 70.40 -8.05 5.82
N PHE A 30 70.05 -8.30 4.56
CA PHE A 30 71.04 -8.53 3.50
C PHE A 30 71.84 -7.27 3.14
N GLN A 31 71.16 -6.13 2.95
CA GLN A 31 71.83 -4.90 2.54
C GLN A 31 72.45 -4.13 3.73
N GLY A 32 71.82 -4.18 4.90
CA GLY A 32 72.32 -3.56 6.14
C GLY A 32 72.35 -2.02 6.16
N ASN A 33 71.92 -1.34 5.10
CA ASN A 33 71.97 0.12 5.00
C ASN A 33 70.81 0.81 5.74
N PHE A 34 71.00 2.09 6.07
CA PHE A 34 69.99 2.94 6.72
C PHE A 34 68.64 2.92 5.98
N VAL A 35 68.66 3.04 4.65
CA VAL A 35 67.45 3.10 3.82
C VAL A 35 66.61 1.83 3.95
N SER A 36 67.25 0.66 3.99
CA SER A 36 66.58 -0.64 4.05
C SER A 36 65.89 -0.85 5.40
N TRP A 37 66.57 -0.48 6.49
CA TRP A 37 65.98 -0.48 7.83
C TRP A 37 64.87 0.55 7.99
N PHE A 38 65.04 1.77 7.45
CA PHE A 38 64.01 2.80 7.46
C PHE A 38 62.72 2.34 6.78
N LEU A 39 62.82 1.71 5.60
CA LEU A 39 61.67 1.16 4.88
C LEU A 39 60.97 0.07 5.69
N PHE A 40 61.74 -0.88 6.25
CA PHE A 40 61.20 -1.96 7.09
C PHE A 40 60.44 -1.41 8.29
N TYR A 41 61.04 -0.49 9.06
CA TYR A 41 60.40 0.10 10.22
C TYR A 41 59.16 0.91 9.84
N SER A 42 59.18 1.67 8.75
CA SER A 42 58.02 2.44 8.28
C SER A 42 56.83 1.53 7.97
N VAL A 43 57.04 0.43 7.25
CA VAL A 43 55.99 -0.54 6.93
C VAL A 43 55.50 -1.28 8.17
N MET A 44 56.41 -1.66 9.08
CA MET A 44 56.04 -2.27 10.36
C MET A 44 55.23 -1.32 11.25
N THR A 45 55.59 -0.05 11.33
CA THR A 45 54.81 0.95 12.05
C THR A 45 53.41 1.07 11.47
N LEU A 46 53.24 1.13 10.15
CA LEU A 46 51.92 1.13 9.51
C LEU A 46 51.12 -0.14 9.85
N PHE A 47 51.76 -1.31 9.83
CA PHE A 47 51.11 -2.57 10.19
C PHE A 47 50.65 -2.58 11.65
N VAL A 48 51.50 -2.14 12.58
CA VAL A 48 51.15 -1.99 13.99
C VAL A 48 49.98 -1.03 14.17
N LEU A 49 49.99 0.12 13.49
CA LEU A 49 48.88 1.09 13.53
C LEU A 49 47.57 0.48 13.01
N MET A 50 47.62 -0.34 11.95
CA MET A 50 46.42 -1.05 11.45
C MET A 50 45.90 -2.08 12.43
N VAL A 51 46.79 -2.85 13.08
CA VAL A 51 46.39 -3.84 14.09
C VAL A 51 45.79 -3.13 15.30
N LEU A 52 46.40 -2.04 15.78
CA LEU A 52 45.84 -1.21 16.84
C LEU A 52 44.47 -0.65 16.44
N TYR A 53 44.32 -0.13 15.22
CA TYR A 53 43.03 0.31 14.68
C TYR A 53 42.02 -0.84 14.67
N ALA A 54 42.44 -2.07 14.34
CA ALA A 54 41.59 -3.26 14.30
C ALA A 54 41.16 -3.74 15.70
N LEU A 55 41.97 -3.56 16.73
CA LEU A 55 41.65 -3.95 18.10
C LEU A 55 40.66 -3.01 18.80
N ILE A 56 40.58 -1.75 18.38
CA ILE A 56 39.69 -0.76 19.02
C ILE A 56 38.23 -0.98 18.57
N PRO A 57 37.28 -1.28 19.46
CA PRO A 57 35.90 -1.51 19.06
C PRO A 57 35.26 -0.26 18.46
N LEU A 58 34.24 -0.46 17.60
CA LEU A 58 33.46 0.60 16.97
C LEU A 58 32.75 1.54 17.99
N GLY A 59 32.60 1.11 19.24
CA GLY A 59 31.93 1.86 20.30
C GLY A 59 30.40 1.73 20.23
N SER A 60 29.71 2.42 21.14
CA SER A 60 28.25 2.55 21.12
C SER A 60 27.83 3.79 20.34
N PHE A 61 26.82 3.63 19.51
CA PHE A 61 26.19 4.71 18.75
C PHE A 61 24.76 4.87 19.24
N ARG A 62 24.36 6.11 19.51
CA ARG A 62 22.95 6.47 19.62
C ARG A 62 22.51 6.94 18.26
N VAL A 63 21.60 6.20 17.67
CA VAL A 63 21.05 6.54 16.36
C VAL A 63 19.59 6.92 16.57
N LYS A 64 19.15 7.96 15.88
CA LYS A 64 17.76 8.36 15.77
C LYS A 64 17.42 8.45 14.30
N ARG A 65 16.29 7.87 13.92
CA ARG A 65 15.69 8.05 12.60
C ARG A 65 14.46 8.92 12.80
N ASN A 66 14.43 10.06 12.12
CA ASN A 66 13.24 10.89 12.00
C ASN A 66 12.72 10.72 10.58
N THR A 67 11.70 9.89 10.45
CA THR A 67 10.89 9.72 9.26
C THR A 67 9.53 10.26 9.66
N GLY A 68 8.99 11.24 8.91
CA GLY A 68 7.78 11.98 9.30
C GLY A 68 6.72 11.07 9.95
N GLU A 69 6.23 11.46 11.13
CA GLU A 69 5.36 10.61 11.93
C GLU A 69 4.03 10.35 11.20
N GLY A 70 3.62 9.08 11.17
CA GLY A 70 2.26 8.68 10.80
C GLY A 70 2.13 8.12 9.40
N ALA A 71 0.87 7.95 8.99
CA ALA A 71 0.54 7.43 7.68
C ALA A 71 0.51 8.56 6.64
N MET A 72 1.01 8.27 5.45
CA MET A 72 1.14 9.26 4.37
C MET A 72 0.36 8.82 3.12
N PRO A 73 -0.15 9.75 2.31
CA PRO A 73 -0.72 9.39 1.02
C PRO A 73 0.39 9.05 0.02
N ALA A 74 0.11 8.13 -0.90
CA ALA A 74 0.99 7.81 -2.01
C ALA A 74 1.24 9.04 -2.89
N GLY A 75 2.42 9.08 -3.53
CA GLY A 75 2.87 10.20 -4.34
C GLY A 75 3.49 11.36 -3.56
N THR A 76 3.46 11.32 -2.22
CA THR A 76 4.15 12.32 -1.39
C THR A 76 5.65 12.07 -1.29
N GLU A 77 6.41 13.14 -1.05
CA GLU A 77 7.82 13.04 -0.76
C GLU A 77 8.07 12.57 0.67
N LEU A 78 8.84 11.50 0.84
CA LEU A 78 9.28 11.04 2.15
C LEU A 78 10.70 11.51 2.42
N ARG A 79 10.86 12.49 3.32
CA ARG A 79 12.16 12.90 3.82
C ARG A 79 12.49 12.13 5.10
N THR A 80 13.60 11.41 5.07
CA THR A 80 14.14 10.71 6.25
C THR A 80 15.45 11.36 6.66
N GLU A 81 15.55 11.71 7.94
CA GLU A 81 16.75 12.23 8.57
C GLU A 81 17.30 11.21 9.56
N ILE A 82 18.59 10.91 9.42
CA ILE A 82 19.30 10.03 10.35
C ILE A 82 20.31 10.85 11.11
N GLU A 83 20.16 10.86 12.43
CA GLU A 83 21.11 11.44 13.37
C GLU A 83 21.88 10.33 14.09
N ILE A 84 23.20 10.46 14.12
CA ILE A 84 24.11 9.55 14.77
C ILE A 84 24.94 10.33 15.78
N GLU A 85 24.81 9.96 17.05
CA GLU A 85 25.60 10.49 18.15
C GLU A 85 26.54 9.41 18.69
N ARG A 86 27.81 9.79 18.84
CA ARG A 86 28.89 8.91 19.29
C ARG A 86 29.08 9.00 20.79
N GLY A 87 29.16 7.86 21.46
CA GLY A 87 29.55 7.80 22.87
C GLY A 87 31.02 8.14 23.11
N TRP A 88 31.91 7.79 22.16
CA TRP A 88 33.36 7.97 22.26
C TRP A 88 33.94 8.63 21.00
N PRO A 89 34.87 9.61 21.11
CA PRO A 89 35.46 10.32 19.97
C PRO A 89 36.61 9.54 19.31
N PHE A 90 36.31 8.37 18.72
CA PHE A 90 37.31 7.60 17.97
C PHE A 90 37.56 8.20 16.57
N PRO A 91 38.82 8.40 16.15
CA PRO A 91 39.16 8.98 14.84
C PRO A 91 39.02 7.93 13.74
N PHE A 92 37.79 7.69 13.28
CA PHE A 92 37.54 6.86 12.11
C PHE A 92 38.15 7.48 10.86
N LEU A 93 38.79 6.66 10.03
CA LEU A 93 39.20 7.08 8.68
C LEU A 93 37.98 7.48 7.85
N TYR A 94 36.95 6.63 7.91
CA TYR A 94 35.62 6.92 7.40
C TYR A 94 34.57 6.13 8.19
N LEU A 95 33.33 6.61 8.18
CA LEU A 95 32.17 5.89 8.68
C LEU A 95 31.14 5.81 7.57
N ALA A 96 30.92 4.61 7.02
CA ALA A 96 29.85 4.35 6.10
C ALA A 96 28.58 4.01 6.89
N VAL A 97 27.51 4.72 6.57
CA VAL A 97 26.20 4.64 7.20
C VAL A 97 25.22 4.20 6.13
N GLU A 98 24.46 3.15 6.41
CA GLU A 98 23.44 2.61 5.52
C GLU A 98 22.14 2.48 6.30
N ASP A 99 21.09 3.19 5.86
CA ASP A 99 19.74 2.94 6.35
C ASP A 99 19.21 1.63 5.76
N VAL A 100 18.88 0.67 6.62
CA VAL A 100 18.39 -0.65 6.22
C VAL A 100 16.88 -0.67 6.39
N ALA A 101 16.19 -0.67 5.25
CA ALA A 101 14.75 -0.83 5.15
C ALA A 101 14.40 -2.01 4.23
N GLU A 102 13.12 -2.32 4.15
CA GLU A 102 12.60 -3.33 3.24
C GLU A 102 12.99 -3.05 1.77
N ASP A 103 13.18 -4.12 1.00
CA ASP A 103 13.62 -4.03 -0.40
C ASP A 103 12.64 -3.20 -1.26
N ALA A 104 11.33 -3.29 -0.99
CA ALA A 104 10.31 -2.55 -1.71
C ALA A 104 10.46 -1.03 -1.56
N LEU A 105 10.84 -0.55 -0.37
CA LEU A 105 11.12 0.86 -0.11
C LEU A 105 12.50 1.25 -0.68
N THR A 106 13.49 0.38 -0.52
CA THR A 106 14.86 0.64 -0.99
C THR A 106 14.94 0.79 -2.51
N LYS A 107 14.12 0.03 -3.26
CA LYS A 107 14.03 0.15 -4.73
C LYS A 107 13.46 1.48 -5.22
N GLN A 108 12.74 2.22 -4.37
CA GLN A 108 12.17 3.52 -4.69
C GLN A 108 13.17 4.68 -4.46
N LEU A 109 14.33 4.40 -3.85
CA LEU A 109 15.35 5.40 -3.62
C LEU A 109 16.13 5.73 -4.90
N PRO A 110 16.37 7.03 -5.19
CA PRO A 110 17.32 7.41 -6.22
C PRO A 110 18.75 7.04 -5.78
N TYR A 111 19.51 6.37 -6.66
CA TYR A 111 20.98 6.25 -6.57
C TYR A 111 21.58 5.81 -5.22
N GLN A 112 21.02 4.77 -4.57
CA GLN A 112 21.52 4.28 -3.26
C GLN A 112 21.59 5.37 -2.18
N ALA A 113 20.70 6.38 -2.22
CA ALA A 113 20.70 7.52 -1.30
C ALA A 113 20.61 7.15 0.21
N SER A 114 20.23 5.92 0.55
CA SER A 114 20.29 5.40 1.93
C SER A 114 21.72 5.16 2.43
N LYS A 115 22.74 5.33 1.59
CA LYS A 115 24.17 5.17 1.94
C LYS A 115 24.87 6.52 1.97
N MET A 116 25.54 6.81 3.08
CA MET A 116 26.36 8.00 3.24
C MET A 116 27.71 7.65 3.86
N ILE A 117 28.79 8.25 3.35
CA ILE A 117 30.13 8.11 3.92
C ILE A 117 30.51 9.43 4.58
N PHE A 118 30.83 9.36 5.86
CA PHE A 118 31.39 10.47 6.61
C PHE A 118 32.90 10.32 6.74
N TYR A 119 33.62 11.45 6.87
CA TYR A 119 35.02 11.54 7.28
C TYR A 119 35.13 12.34 8.59
N PRO A 120 34.62 11.78 9.69
CA PRO A 120 34.31 12.52 10.88
C PRO A 120 35.50 12.49 11.84
N THR A 121 36.41 13.45 11.68
CA THR A 121 37.66 13.51 12.45
C THR A 121 37.40 13.61 13.95
N LEU A 122 36.63 14.62 14.39
CA LEU A 122 36.32 14.88 15.80
C LEU A 122 34.83 15.15 16.05
N GLN A 123 34.01 15.13 15.00
CA GLN A 123 32.58 15.40 15.12
C GLN A 123 31.88 14.25 15.88
N LYS A 124 31.22 14.62 16.99
CA LYS A 124 30.43 13.68 17.81
C LYS A 124 29.07 13.36 17.23
N ARG A 125 28.50 14.31 16.49
CA ARG A 125 27.17 14.22 15.88
C ARG A 125 27.32 14.27 14.38
N LEU A 126 26.67 13.34 13.71
CA LEU A 126 26.61 13.23 12.26
C LEU A 126 25.15 13.13 11.88
N ALA A 127 24.74 13.90 10.88
CA ALA A 127 23.40 13.84 10.35
C ALA A 127 23.47 13.79 8.83
N TYR A 128 22.59 13.00 8.23
CA TYR A 128 22.28 13.12 6.81
C TYR A 128 20.80 12.87 6.59
N SER A 129 20.26 13.48 5.54
CA SER A 129 18.90 13.26 5.11
C SER A 129 18.86 12.80 3.67
N TYR A 130 17.92 11.94 3.36
CA TYR A 130 17.59 11.55 1.99
C TYR A 130 16.08 11.68 1.76
N THR A 131 15.70 11.80 0.49
CA THR A 131 14.30 11.96 0.09
C THR A 131 13.93 10.88 -0.91
N ILE A 132 12.78 10.25 -0.69
CA ILE A 132 12.08 9.43 -1.69
C ILE A 132 11.04 10.35 -2.34
N PRO A 133 11.19 10.71 -3.63
CA PRO A 133 10.36 11.74 -4.25
C PRO A 133 8.91 11.32 -4.45
N GLU A 134 8.67 10.05 -4.80
CA GLU A 134 7.34 9.53 -5.13
C GLU A 134 7.13 8.20 -4.43
N LEU A 135 6.52 8.26 -3.24
CA LEU A 135 6.30 7.09 -2.41
C LEU A 135 5.10 6.29 -2.91
N LYS A 136 5.31 5.00 -3.22
CA LYS A 136 4.21 4.11 -3.63
C LYS A 136 3.42 3.65 -2.41
N ARG A 137 2.10 3.44 -2.55
CA ARG A 137 1.26 2.86 -1.48
C ARG A 137 1.84 1.52 -1.02
N GLY A 138 1.65 1.19 0.24
CA GLY A 138 2.23 0.00 0.82
C GLY A 138 2.44 0.13 2.32
N LYS A 139 2.72 -1.00 2.95
CA LYS A 139 3.23 -1.05 4.31
C LYS A 139 4.72 -1.39 4.25
N TYR A 140 5.55 -0.50 4.76
CA TYR A 140 7.01 -0.63 4.70
C TYR A 140 7.60 -0.72 6.09
N TYR A 141 8.62 -1.56 6.21
CA TYR A 141 9.40 -1.67 7.44
C TYR A 141 10.79 -1.10 7.26
N SER A 142 11.22 -0.34 8.27
CA SER A 142 12.60 0.09 8.44
C SER A 142 13.17 -0.66 9.64
N TYR A 143 14.35 -1.27 9.48
CA TYR A 143 14.90 -2.20 10.48
C TYR A 143 15.91 -1.52 11.40
N GLY A 144 16.74 -0.65 10.85
CA GLY A 144 17.81 -0.01 11.60
C GLY A 144 18.88 0.57 10.70
N VAL A 145 19.96 1.04 11.32
CA VAL A 145 21.07 1.65 10.60
C VAL A 145 22.31 0.78 10.74
N LYS A 146 22.88 0.40 9.60
CA LYS A 146 24.14 -0.32 9.53
C LYS A 146 25.29 0.68 9.48
N LEU A 147 26.22 0.54 10.42
CA LEU A 147 27.40 1.38 10.53
C LEU A 147 28.62 0.51 10.22
N SER A 148 29.46 0.95 9.30
CA SER A 148 30.66 0.21 8.93
C SER A 148 31.87 1.10 8.73
N THR A 149 33.04 0.56 9.04
CA THR A 149 34.32 1.23 8.85
C THR A 149 35.38 0.20 8.45
N SER A 150 36.38 0.65 7.71
CA SER A 150 37.52 -0.17 7.32
C SER A 150 38.83 0.61 7.41
N ASP A 151 39.95 -0.11 7.38
CA ASP A 151 41.28 0.46 7.24
C ASP A 151 41.55 0.90 5.78
N LEU A 152 42.61 1.67 5.56
CA LEU A 152 42.98 2.20 4.24
C LEU A 152 43.19 1.13 3.16
N PHE A 153 43.54 -0.10 3.54
CA PHE A 153 43.83 -1.19 2.62
C PHE A 153 42.76 -2.30 2.62
N GLY A 154 41.69 -2.14 3.41
CA GLY A 154 40.58 -3.08 3.51
C GLY A 154 40.97 -4.46 4.04
N PHE A 155 41.94 -4.56 4.94
CA PHE A 155 42.28 -5.78 5.68
C PHE A 155 41.27 -6.07 6.79
N PHE A 156 40.78 -5.02 7.45
CA PHE A 156 39.88 -5.08 8.59
C PHE A 156 38.61 -4.33 8.27
N HIS A 157 37.50 -5.05 8.28
CA HIS A 157 36.18 -4.48 8.13
C HIS A 157 35.43 -4.68 9.44
N LYS A 158 34.82 -3.61 9.95
CA LYS A 158 34.04 -3.65 11.17
C LYS A 158 32.65 -3.14 10.86
N GLU A 159 31.66 -3.85 11.36
CA GLU A 159 30.25 -3.50 11.20
C GLU A 159 29.54 -3.58 12.54
N THR A 160 28.61 -2.66 12.75
CA THR A 160 27.63 -2.73 13.83
C THR A 160 26.26 -2.33 13.30
N PHE A 161 25.21 -2.87 13.90
CA PHE A 161 23.83 -2.62 13.49
C PHE A 161 23.07 -1.99 14.66
N ALA A 162 22.60 -0.77 14.47
CA ALA A 162 21.72 -0.10 15.41
C ALA A 162 20.27 -0.45 15.07
N SER A 163 19.65 -1.34 15.85
CA SER A 163 18.25 -1.74 15.67
C SER A 163 17.31 -0.60 16.06
N ILE A 164 16.56 -0.09 15.08
CA ILE A 164 15.59 1.00 15.24
C ILE A 164 14.42 0.64 14.31
N PRO A 165 13.54 -0.27 14.75
CA PRO A 165 12.41 -0.67 13.94
C PRO A 165 11.43 0.51 13.80
N GLY A 166 10.96 0.74 12.59
CA GLY A 166 9.92 1.71 12.29
C GLY A 166 8.99 1.18 11.22
N GLU A 167 7.71 1.53 11.33
CA GLU A 167 6.65 1.15 10.41
C GLU A 167 6.13 2.39 9.69
N LEU A 168 5.97 2.31 8.38
CA LEU A 168 5.38 3.36 7.55
C LEU A 168 4.23 2.76 6.74
N LEU A 169 3.03 3.28 6.97
CA LEU A 169 1.85 2.93 6.18
C LEU A 169 1.57 4.05 5.18
N VAL A 170 1.55 3.70 3.90
CA VAL A 170 1.32 4.62 2.80
C VAL A 170 -0.03 4.29 2.18
N TYR A 171 -1.02 5.15 2.39
CA TYR A 171 -2.37 4.97 1.88
C TYR A 171 -2.40 5.24 0.37
N PRO A 172 -3.31 4.59 -0.37
CA PRO A 172 -3.58 4.99 -1.74
C PRO A 172 -4.00 6.46 -1.78
N ASN A 173 -3.60 7.14 -2.85
CA ASN A 173 -4.12 8.46 -3.11
C ASN A 173 -5.61 8.37 -3.46
N TYR A 174 -6.34 9.48 -3.33
CA TYR A 174 -7.74 9.56 -3.75
C TYR A 174 -8.01 10.96 -4.30
N PHE A 175 -9.09 11.08 -5.05
CA PHE A 175 -9.60 12.35 -5.55
C PHE A 175 -11.03 12.55 -5.05
N ASP A 176 -11.42 13.80 -4.86
CA ASP A 176 -12.80 14.10 -4.51
C ASP A 176 -13.72 13.81 -5.69
N ILE A 177 -14.78 13.05 -5.42
CA ILE A 177 -15.89 12.84 -6.35
C ILE A 177 -16.93 13.91 -6.03
N ASP A 178 -17.22 14.82 -6.97
CA ASP A 178 -18.20 15.87 -6.76
C ASP A 178 -19.64 15.38 -6.95
N GLN A 179 -19.85 14.56 -7.99
CA GLN A 179 -21.13 13.97 -8.35
C GLN A 179 -20.91 12.51 -8.69
N TRP A 180 -21.67 11.63 -8.05
CA TRP A 180 -21.59 10.21 -8.28
C TRP A 180 -22.88 9.71 -8.96
N GLU A 181 -22.84 9.42 -10.26
CA GLU A 181 -24.03 9.00 -11.01
C GLU A 181 -24.71 7.75 -10.42
N ALA A 182 -23.96 6.82 -9.83
CA ALA A 182 -24.58 5.65 -9.20
C ALA A 182 -25.40 6.03 -7.96
N TYR A 183 -24.96 7.06 -7.23
CA TYR A 183 -25.72 7.64 -6.14
C TYR A 183 -26.93 8.43 -6.66
N GLU A 184 -26.73 9.31 -7.64
CA GLU A 184 -27.80 10.17 -8.17
C GLU A 184 -28.91 9.38 -8.88
N LYS A 185 -28.57 8.39 -9.70
CA LYS A 185 -29.58 7.52 -10.33
C LYS A 185 -30.34 6.72 -9.28
N HIS A 186 -29.64 6.23 -8.26
CA HIS A 186 -30.29 5.55 -7.14
C HIS A 186 -31.27 6.47 -6.42
N ASP A 187 -30.86 7.71 -6.15
CA ASP A 187 -31.68 8.71 -5.47
C ASP A 187 -32.90 9.14 -6.32
N ILE A 188 -32.72 9.35 -7.62
CA ILE A 188 -33.81 9.71 -8.55
C ILE A 188 -34.80 8.55 -8.70
N GLU A 189 -34.35 7.33 -8.94
CA GLU A 189 -35.23 6.16 -9.08
C GLU A 189 -35.94 5.82 -7.77
N THR A 190 -35.25 5.96 -6.64
CA THR A 190 -35.87 5.82 -5.32
C THR A 190 -36.90 6.92 -5.12
N SER A 191 -36.61 8.16 -5.49
CA SER A 191 -37.56 9.29 -5.40
C SER A 191 -38.77 9.15 -6.33
N LEU A 192 -38.60 8.55 -7.52
CA LEU A 192 -39.68 8.29 -8.47
C LEU A 192 -40.55 7.09 -8.04
N THR A 193 -39.93 6.01 -7.56
CA THR A 193 -40.65 4.87 -6.97
C THR A 193 -41.39 5.31 -5.71
N MET A 194 -40.76 6.18 -4.90
CA MET A 194 -41.39 6.83 -3.78
C MET A 194 -42.51 7.75 -4.24
N GLN A 195 -42.43 8.47 -5.37
CA GLN A 195 -43.55 9.30 -5.87
C GLN A 195 -44.78 8.48 -6.26
N ASP A 196 -44.60 7.33 -6.92
CA ASP A 196 -45.69 6.37 -7.19
C ASP A 196 -46.23 5.71 -5.89
N PHE A 197 -45.42 5.65 -4.82
CA PHE A 197 -45.84 5.24 -3.48
C PHE A 197 -46.41 6.39 -2.61
N ILE A 198 -46.05 7.65 -2.89
CA ILE A 198 -46.38 8.86 -2.13
C ILE A 198 -47.76 9.39 -2.53
N GLU A 199 -48.30 8.99 -3.69
CA GLU A 199 -49.75 9.13 -3.94
C GLU A 199 -50.58 8.33 -2.93
N ASP A 200 -49.98 7.34 -2.26
CA ASP A 200 -50.53 6.60 -1.11
C ASP A 200 -49.85 7.01 0.22
N ARG A 201 -49.74 8.32 0.43
CA ARG A 201 -49.45 9.07 1.68
C ARG A 201 -49.12 8.21 2.93
N THR A 202 -47.90 8.35 3.46
CA THR A 202 -47.43 7.89 4.80
C THR A 202 -47.39 6.36 4.99
N SER A 203 -46.41 5.66 4.41
CA SER A 203 -46.28 4.21 4.58
C SER A 203 -45.82 3.81 6.00
N ILE A 204 -46.81 3.54 6.84
CA ILE A 204 -46.69 2.54 7.91
C ILE A 204 -46.73 1.19 7.17
N ALA A 205 -45.65 0.39 7.24
CA ALA A 205 -45.58 -0.92 6.57
C ALA A 205 -46.75 -1.84 6.94
N GLY A 206 -47.25 -1.66 8.16
CA GLY A 206 -48.44 -2.26 8.70
C GLY A 206 -48.61 -1.91 10.18
N ALA A 207 -49.73 -2.31 10.75
CA ALA A 207 -49.89 -2.31 12.20
C ALA A 207 -49.95 -3.77 12.65
N ARG A 208 -49.08 -4.17 13.58
CA ARG A 208 -49.11 -5.51 14.17
C ARG A 208 -49.73 -5.47 15.56
N GLU A 209 -50.25 -6.61 16.02
CA GLU A 209 -50.76 -6.73 17.40
C GLU A 209 -49.62 -6.45 18.39
N TYR A 210 -49.91 -5.62 19.38
CA TYR A 210 -48.96 -5.24 20.42
C TYR A 210 -48.55 -6.48 21.23
N VAL A 211 -47.24 -6.67 21.39
CA VAL A 211 -46.68 -7.73 22.24
C VAL A 211 -46.13 -7.09 23.51
N PRO A 212 -46.41 -7.65 24.71
CA PRO A 212 -45.82 -7.16 25.95
C PRO A 212 -44.29 -7.10 25.86
N GLY A 213 -43.73 -5.88 25.84
CA GLY A 213 -42.31 -5.62 25.58
C GLY A 213 -42.08 -4.50 24.56
N ASP A 214 -43.06 -4.24 23.70
CA ASP A 214 -43.04 -3.10 22.78
C ASP A 214 -43.11 -1.76 23.53
N LYS A 215 -42.47 -0.72 22.99
CA LYS A 215 -42.50 0.62 23.58
C LYS A 215 -43.92 1.20 23.45
N LEU A 216 -44.43 1.83 24.51
CA LEU A 216 -45.75 2.49 24.46
C LEU A 216 -45.78 3.66 23.45
N THR A 217 -44.62 4.24 23.14
CA THR A 217 -44.48 5.31 22.14
C THR A 217 -44.64 4.83 20.69
N SER A 218 -44.53 3.53 20.43
CA SER A 218 -44.75 2.93 19.11
C SER A 218 -46.20 2.49 18.89
N LEU A 219 -47.13 2.75 19.81
CA LEU A 219 -48.55 2.44 19.60
C LEU A 219 -49.18 3.29 18.49
N ASP A 220 -49.96 2.65 17.62
CA ASP A 220 -50.83 3.34 16.67
C ASP A 220 -52.25 3.45 17.23
N TRP A 221 -52.59 4.61 17.78
CA TRP A 221 -53.92 4.86 18.33
C TRP A 221 -55.04 4.81 17.27
N LYS A 222 -54.75 5.12 16.01
CA LYS A 222 -55.73 5.13 14.92
C LYS A 222 -56.02 3.72 14.43
N ALA A 223 -55.00 2.87 14.31
CA ALA A 223 -55.17 1.46 13.99
C ALA A 223 -55.83 0.71 15.16
N THR A 224 -55.42 1.02 16.40
CA THR A 224 -56.01 0.46 17.64
C THR A 224 -57.51 0.74 17.73
N ALA A 225 -57.95 1.96 17.41
CA ALA A 225 -59.37 2.34 17.44
C ALA A 225 -60.23 1.58 16.41
N ARG A 226 -59.66 1.15 15.29
CA ARG A 226 -60.37 0.40 14.24
C ARG A 226 -60.38 -1.11 14.49
N ALA A 227 -59.29 -1.65 15.04
CA ALA A 227 -59.11 -3.08 15.27
C ALA A 227 -59.64 -3.54 16.65
N SER A 228 -60.04 -2.61 17.53
CA SER A 228 -60.47 -2.87 18.92
C SER A 228 -59.44 -3.65 19.76
N LYS A 229 -58.17 -3.60 19.36
CA LYS A 229 -57.01 -4.26 19.99
C LYS A 229 -55.80 -3.34 19.89
N LEU A 230 -54.87 -3.42 20.83
CA LEU A 230 -53.66 -2.58 20.81
C LEU A 230 -52.78 -2.95 19.61
N MET A 231 -52.48 -1.96 18.79
CA MET A 231 -51.65 -2.11 17.60
C MET A 231 -50.36 -1.30 17.73
N THR A 232 -49.22 -1.90 17.40
CA THR A 232 -47.91 -1.25 17.32
C THR A 232 -47.63 -0.86 15.87
N LYS A 233 -47.14 0.36 15.65
CA LYS A 233 -46.63 0.83 14.36
C LYS A 233 -45.45 -0.05 13.95
N GLU A 234 -45.57 -0.70 12.80
CA GLU A 234 -44.45 -1.36 12.15
C GLU A 234 -43.83 -0.36 11.18
N PHE A 235 -42.62 0.08 11.50
CA PHE A 235 -41.84 0.93 10.61
C PHE A 235 -41.12 0.01 9.63
N GLU A 236 -41.24 0.28 8.34
CA GLU A 236 -40.33 -0.27 7.35
C GLU A 236 -38.91 0.18 7.75
N GLU A 237 -37.96 -0.76 7.82
CA GLU A 237 -36.56 -0.37 7.88
C GLU A 237 -36.30 0.48 6.64
N TYR A 238 -35.81 1.70 6.85
CA TYR A 238 -35.33 2.53 5.76
C TYR A 238 -34.21 1.71 5.10
N ILE A 239 -34.49 1.12 3.94
CA ILE A 239 -33.48 0.47 3.11
C ILE A 239 -32.64 1.64 2.59
N GLY A 240 -31.67 2.05 3.41
CA GLY A 240 -30.70 3.06 3.04
C GLY A 240 -30.00 2.65 1.75
N GLN A 241 -29.45 3.62 1.04
CA GLN A 241 -28.73 3.36 -0.18
C GLN A 241 -27.49 2.53 0.14
N ASN A 242 -27.55 1.24 -0.19
CA ASN A 242 -26.51 0.28 0.10
C ASN A 242 -25.64 0.10 -1.15
N PHE A 243 -24.36 0.37 -1.03
CA PHE A 243 -23.39 0.20 -2.11
C PHE A 243 -22.43 -0.94 -1.78
N LEU A 244 -22.18 -1.80 -2.76
CA LEU A 244 -21.19 -2.86 -2.64
C LEU A 244 -20.14 -2.68 -3.74
N VAL A 245 -18.91 -2.39 -3.35
CA VAL A 245 -17.79 -2.33 -4.29
C VAL A 245 -17.19 -3.73 -4.44
N ALA A 246 -17.32 -4.33 -5.62
CA ALA A 246 -16.61 -5.53 -6.01
C ALA A 246 -15.32 -5.11 -6.75
N PHE A 247 -14.19 -5.14 -6.05
CA PHE A 247 -12.89 -4.85 -6.63
C PHE A 247 -12.28 -6.13 -7.20
N ASN A 248 -11.99 -6.12 -8.51
CA ASN A 248 -11.22 -7.18 -9.15
C ASN A 248 -9.74 -7.03 -8.78
N ASN A 249 -9.31 -7.83 -7.81
CA ASN A 249 -7.92 -7.85 -7.32
C ASN A 249 -7.02 -8.77 -8.17
N ARG A 250 -7.29 -8.88 -9.47
CA ARG A 250 -6.48 -9.61 -10.43
C ARG A 250 -6.02 -8.72 -11.56
N ILE A 251 -4.86 -9.05 -12.09
CA ILE A 251 -4.31 -8.43 -13.29
C ILE A 251 -3.96 -9.50 -14.33
N PRO A 252 -4.19 -9.23 -15.63
CA PRO A 252 -3.88 -10.19 -16.71
C PRO A 252 -2.38 -10.43 -16.88
N ASP A 253 -1.56 -9.40 -16.68
CA ASP A 253 -0.10 -9.48 -16.76
C ASP A 253 0.56 -8.47 -15.80
N SER A 254 1.90 -8.50 -15.76
CA SER A 254 2.73 -7.59 -14.97
C SER A 254 3.29 -6.42 -15.79
N SER A 255 2.67 -6.10 -16.94
CA SER A 255 3.08 -4.97 -17.76
C SER A 255 2.87 -3.65 -16.98
N PHE A 256 3.65 -2.64 -17.33
CA PHE A 256 3.56 -1.34 -16.68
C PHE A 256 2.17 -0.71 -16.83
N ALA A 257 1.56 -0.80 -18.01
CA ALA A 257 0.24 -0.22 -18.28
C ALA A 257 -0.87 -0.87 -17.45
N VAL A 258 -0.84 -2.20 -17.30
CA VAL A 258 -1.79 -2.93 -16.46
C VAL A 258 -1.57 -2.63 -14.97
N SER A 259 -0.31 -2.55 -14.54
CA SER A 259 0.01 -2.17 -13.17
C SER A 259 -0.47 -0.75 -12.86
N ASP A 260 -0.27 0.22 -13.76
CA ASP A 260 -0.75 1.61 -13.60
C ASP A 260 -2.27 1.68 -13.52
N ALA A 261 -2.98 0.97 -14.43
CA ALA A 261 -4.43 0.86 -14.41
C ALA A 261 -4.94 0.25 -13.09
N TYR A 262 -4.25 -0.75 -12.55
CA TYR A 262 -4.58 -1.35 -11.24
C TYR A 262 -4.36 -0.38 -10.07
N GLU A 263 -3.28 0.42 -10.09
CA GLU A 263 -3.08 1.49 -9.10
C GLU A 263 -4.24 2.49 -9.13
N LYS A 264 -4.60 2.98 -10.32
CA LYS A 264 -5.75 3.88 -10.52
C LYS A 264 -7.07 3.27 -10.08
N ALA A 265 -7.27 1.97 -10.28
CA ALA A 265 -8.44 1.25 -9.79
C ALA A 265 -8.55 1.33 -8.26
N ILE A 266 -7.42 1.18 -7.56
CA ILE A 266 -7.38 1.32 -6.09
C ILE A 266 -7.66 2.76 -5.67
N GLU A 267 -7.12 3.76 -6.39
CA GLU A 267 -7.41 5.17 -6.13
C GLU A 267 -8.92 5.46 -6.32
N LEU A 268 -9.55 4.92 -7.36
CA LEU A 268 -10.99 5.04 -7.57
C LEU A 268 -11.79 4.38 -6.44
N VAL A 269 -11.47 3.13 -6.07
CA VAL A 269 -12.15 2.44 -4.96
C VAL A 269 -12.00 3.23 -3.66
N THR A 270 -10.80 3.75 -3.39
CA THR A 270 -10.53 4.61 -2.23
C THR A 270 -11.38 5.89 -2.29
N SER A 271 -11.46 6.52 -3.45
CA SER A 271 -12.28 7.73 -3.69
C SER A 271 -13.77 7.47 -3.46
N ILE A 272 -14.30 6.32 -3.92
CA ILE A 272 -15.69 5.90 -3.67
C ILE A 272 -15.94 5.68 -2.18
N ILE A 273 -15.01 5.04 -1.46
CA ILE A 273 -15.11 4.84 -0.01
C ILE A 273 -15.10 6.17 0.74
N MET A 274 -14.23 7.11 0.34
CA MET A 274 -14.14 8.45 0.94
C MET A 274 -15.39 9.28 0.65
N TYR A 275 -15.95 9.19 -0.57
CA TYR A 275 -17.23 9.82 -0.92
C TYR A 275 -18.37 9.26 -0.07
N ALA A 276 -18.49 7.93 -0.01
CA ALA A 276 -19.50 7.26 0.81
C ALA A 276 -19.39 7.63 2.29
N TYR A 277 -18.17 7.83 2.80
CA TYR A 277 -17.97 8.33 4.15
C TYR A 277 -18.49 9.76 4.33
N ARG A 278 -18.14 10.66 3.41
CA ARG A 278 -18.54 12.07 3.46
C ARG A 278 -20.06 12.24 3.40
N GLU A 279 -20.72 11.49 2.52
CA GLU A 279 -22.17 11.52 2.32
C GLU A 279 -22.95 10.58 3.26
N GLN A 280 -22.27 9.90 4.20
CA GLN A 280 -22.88 8.95 5.15
C GLN A 280 -23.68 7.83 4.47
N LEU A 281 -23.09 7.22 3.44
CA LEU A 281 -23.67 6.10 2.70
C LEU A 281 -23.20 4.75 3.26
N HIS A 282 -24.08 3.76 3.18
CA HIS A 282 -23.75 2.39 3.55
C HIS A 282 -22.88 1.78 2.45
N ILE A 283 -21.64 1.43 2.77
CA ILE A 283 -20.71 0.85 1.79
C ILE A 283 -20.05 -0.43 2.30
N GLY A 284 -19.99 -1.43 1.43
CA GLY A 284 -19.18 -2.63 1.60
C GLY A 284 -18.10 -2.75 0.52
N LEU A 285 -17.04 -3.50 0.82
CA LEU A 285 -15.95 -3.76 -0.12
C LEU A 285 -15.66 -5.26 -0.19
N TRP A 286 -15.73 -5.83 -1.38
CA TRP A 286 -15.31 -7.19 -1.68
C TRP A 286 -14.12 -7.12 -2.63
N SER A 287 -12.94 -7.50 -2.12
CA SER A 287 -11.73 -7.62 -2.93
C SER A 287 -11.53 -9.07 -3.33
N ILE A 288 -11.66 -9.33 -4.63
CA ILE A 288 -11.74 -10.68 -5.18
C ILE A 288 -10.44 -10.96 -5.95
N GLY A 289 -9.54 -11.72 -5.35
CA GLY A 289 -8.31 -12.20 -5.97
C GLY A 289 -8.20 -13.72 -5.88
N THR A 290 -7.01 -14.23 -5.52
CA THR A 290 -6.83 -15.62 -5.09
C THR A 290 -7.68 -15.91 -3.86
N ASP A 291 -7.62 -15.02 -2.88
CA ASP A 291 -8.48 -15.03 -1.69
C ASP A 291 -9.54 -13.93 -1.80
N LEU A 292 -10.70 -14.17 -1.20
CA LEU A 292 -11.74 -13.16 -1.07
C LEU A 292 -11.63 -12.48 0.29
N LYS A 293 -11.39 -11.17 0.28
CA LYS A 293 -11.53 -10.31 1.47
C LYS A 293 -12.85 -9.55 1.38
N ARG A 294 -13.72 -9.72 2.38
CA ARG A 294 -15.00 -9.03 2.48
C ARG A 294 -15.01 -8.06 3.65
N PHE A 295 -15.64 -6.92 3.40
CA PHE A 295 -16.10 -5.95 4.39
C PHE A 295 -17.62 -5.82 4.20
N PRO A 296 -18.43 -6.02 5.26
CA PRO A 296 -19.89 -5.99 5.15
C PRO A 296 -20.41 -4.61 4.74
N VAL A 297 -21.65 -4.50 4.31
CA VAL A 297 -22.23 -3.17 4.02
C VAL A 297 -22.57 -2.48 5.35
N GLY A 298 -22.07 -1.26 5.57
CA GLY A 298 -22.35 -0.50 6.79
C GLY A 298 -21.77 0.91 6.81
N LEU A 299 -22.01 1.64 7.92
CA LEU A 299 -21.59 3.04 8.15
C LEU A 299 -20.36 3.19 9.05
N ALA A 300 -19.87 2.11 9.63
CA ALA A 300 -18.90 2.20 10.73
C ALA A 300 -17.59 2.86 10.27
N SER A 301 -17.20 3.95 10.93
CA SER A 301 -15.96 4.69 10.62
C SER A 301 -14.69 3.84 10.76
N ASP A 302 -14.69 2.89 11.70
CA ASP A 302 -13.56 1.98 11.90
C ASP A 302 -13.42 1.01 10.73
N GLN A 303 -14.55 0.58 10.16
CA GLN A 303 -14.57 -0.29 9.00
C GLN A 303 -13.97 0.40 7.76
N GLN A 304 -14.19 1.71 7.59
CA GLN A 304 -13.58 2.48 6.50
C GLN A 304 -12.06 2.55 6.63
N LYS A 305 -11.55 2.80 7.83
CA LYS A 305 -10.10 2.76 8.09
C LYS A 305 -9.52 1.37 7.77
N GLU A 306 -10.24 0.31 8.12
CA GLU A 306 -9.84 -1.05 7.78
C GLU A 306 -9.84 -1.31 6.27
N MET A 307 -10.86 -0.83 5.54
CA MET A 307 -10.92 -0.95 4.07
C MET A 307 -9.76 -0.21 3.40
N ILE A 308 -9.48 1.04 3.79
CA ILE A 308 -8.39 1.84 3.21
C ILE A 308 -7.02 1.24 3.60
N SER A 309 -6.85 0.79 4.83
CA SER A 309 -5.64 0.09 5.28
C SER A 309 -5.41 -1.22 4.53
N TYR A 310 -6.48 -1.95 4.21
CA TYR A 310 -6.41 -3.12 3.35
C TYR A 310 -5.99 -2.75 1.93
N LEU A 311 -6.61 -1.75 1.31
CA LEU A 311 -6.25 -1.28 -0.04
C LEU A 311 -4.80 -0.78 -0.14
N ALA A 312 -4.29 -0.17 0.93
CA ALA A 312 -2.88 0.23 1.03
C ALA A 312 -1.90 -0.95 0.99
N GLN A 313 -2.32 -2.14 1.45
CA GLN A 313 -1.48 -3.33 1.56
C GLN A 313 -1.75 -4.37 0.48
N THR A 314 -2.76 -4.15 -0.35
CA THR A 314 -3.24 -5.14 -1.32
C THR A 314 -2.26 -5.24 -2.49
N VAL A 315 -1.97 -6.49 -2.87
CA VAL A 315 -1.14 -6.83 -4.03
C VAL A 315 -2.02 -7.62 -5.02
N PRO A 316 -1.91 -7.35 -6.33
CA PRO A 316 -2.72 -8.03 -7.32
C PRO A 316 -2.34 -9.51 -7.44
N SER A 317 -3.32 -10.37 -7.64
CA SER A 317 -3.11 -11.79 -7.93
C SER A 317 -3.01 -12.03 -9.44
N ALA A 318 -2.02 -12.79 -9.89
CA ALA A 318 -1.84 -13.16 -11.29
C ALA A 318 -2.47 -14.52 -11.67
N GLU A 319 -2.94 -15.30 -10.69
CA GLU A 319 -3.45 -16.66 -10.90
C GLU A 319 -4.96 -16.77 -10.68
N GLY A 320 -5.63 -17.58 -11.51
CA GLY A 320 -7.06 -17.94 -11.44
C GLY A 320 -8.01 -17.00 -12.20
N SER A 321 -9.31 -17.33 -12.22
CA SER A 321 -10.36 -16.54 -12.92
C SER A 321 -11.22 -15.74 -11.94
N PHE A 322 -11.30 -14.42 -12.12
CA PHE A 322 -12.17 -13.55 -11.33
C PHE A 322 -13.63 -13.99 -11.43
N GLY A 323 -14.13 -14.30 -12.64
CA GLY A 323 -15.52 -14.73 -12.83
C GLY A 323 -15.87 -15.99 -12.05
N ALA A 324 -14.96 -16.96 -11.99
CA ALA A 324 -15.13 -18.17 -11.19
C ALA A 324 -15.12 -17.89 -9.67
N SER A 325 -14.24 -17.00 -9.21
CA SER A 325 -14.26 -16.56 -7.81
C SER A 325 -15.55 -15.80 -7.48
N PHE A 326 -15.99 -14.90 -8.34
CA PHE A 326 -17.19 -14.09 -8.15
C PHE A 326 -18.46 -14.95 -8.09
N MET A 327 -18.59 -15.94 -8.98
CA MET A 327 -19.72 -16.88 -8.99
C MET A 327 -19.92 -17.59 -7.64
N ARG A 328 -18.85 -17.89 -6.90
CA ARG A 328 -18.97 -18.57 -5.60
C ARG A 328 -19.70 -17.74 -4.55
N PHE A 329 -19.79 -16.43 -4.76
CA PHE A 329 -20.26 -15.48 -3.77
C PHE A 329 -21.39 -14.59 -4.31
N GLU A 330 -21.86 -14.84 -5.53
CA GLU A 330 -22.93 -14.07 -6.18
C GLU A 330 -24.26 -14.18 -5.42
N ASP A 331 -24.50 -15.31 -4.74
CA ASP A 331 -25.69 -15.55 -3.92
C ASP A 331 -25.60 -14.93 -2.51
N GLU A 332 -24.44 -14.43 -2.11
CA GLU A 332 -24.24 -13.75 -0.82
C GLU A 332 -24.39 -12.22 -0.95
N ILE A 333 -24.63 -11.71 -2.16
CA ILE A 333 -24.84 -10.29 -2.40
C ILE A 333 -26.14 -9.89 -1.68
N PRO A 334 -26.10 -8.90 -0.75
CA PRO A 334 -27.30 -8.50 -0.04
C PRO A 334 -28.35 -7.92 -0.99
N ASP A 335 -29.63 -8.11 -0.68
CA ASP A 335 -30.72 -7.54 -1.46
C ASP A 335 -30.71 -6.01 -1.40
N GLY A 336 -31.13 -5.36 -2.48
CA GLY A 336 -31.24 -3.90 -2.55
C GLY A 336 -29.91 -3.14 -2.67
N VAL A 337 -28.78 -3.83 -2.85
CA VAL A 337 -27.50 -3.16 -3.08
C VAL A 337 -27.32 -2.70 -4.52
N THR A 338 -26.61 -1.59 -4.68
CA THR A 338 -26.03 -1.18 -5.96
C THR A 338 -24.61 -1.74 -6.03
N LEU A 339 -24.37 -2.64 -6.99
CA LEU A 339 -23.07 -3.27 -7.18
C LEU A 339 -22.19 -2.38 -8.06
N ILE A 340 -20.99 -2.05 -7.57
CA ILE A 340 -19.97 -1.32 -8.32
C ILE A 340 -18.80 -2.25 -8.56
N LEU A 341 -18.66 -2.72 -9.80
CA LEU A 341 -17.56 -3.55 -10.24
C LEU A 341 -16.42 -2.67 -10.74
N VAL A 342 -15.28 -2.68 -10.06
CA VAL A 342 -14.06 -1.98 -10.51
C VAL A 342 -13.05 -3.01 -11.00
N THR A 343 -12.62 -2.90 -12.26
CA THR A 343 -11.75 -3.89 -12.89
C THR A 343 -10.81 -3.31 -13.95
N VAL A 344 -9.67 -3.99 -14.15
CA VAL A 344 -8.67 -3.67 -15.19
C VAL A 344 -8.87 -4.51 -16.46
N GLU A 345 -9.63 -5.61 -16.39
CA GLU A 345 -9.88 -6.52 -17.51
C GLU A 345 -11.35 -6.94 -17.53
N LEU A 346 -11.96 -6.91 -18.71
CA LEU A 346 -13.33 -7.38 -18.91
C LEU A 346 -13.36 -8.67 -19.74
N THR A 347 -13.66 -9.79 -19.06
CA THR A 347 -13.78 -11.12 -19.67
C THR A 347 -15.24 -11.50 -19.94
N ASP A 348 -15.45 -12.51 -20.79
CA ASP A 348 -16.80 -13.02 -21.09
C ASP A 348 -17.49 -13.63 -19.85
N ASP A 349 -16.70 -14.18 -18.93
CA ASP A 349 -17.22 -14.68 -17.65
C ASP A 349 -17.83 -13.54 -16.84
N VAL A 350 -17.12 -12.40 -16.72
CA VAL A 350 -17.59 -11.20 -16.01
C VAL A 350 -18.86 -10.65 -16.66
N LEU A 351 -18.86 -10.52 -17.98
CA LEU A 351 -20.03 -10.08 -18.76
C LEU A 351 -21.26 -10.94 -18.45
N ASN A 352 -21.11 -12.27 -18.49
CA ASN A 352 -22.20 -13.20 -18.19
C ASN A 352 -22.68 -13.11 -16.74
N ARG A 353 -21.77 -12.90 -15.77
CA ARG A 353 -22.14 -12.69 -14.36
C ARG A 353 -22.94 -11.40 -14.18
N CYS A 354 -22.50 -10.30 -14.79
CA CYS A 354 -23.23 -9.03 -14.74
C CYS A 354 -24.65 -9.18 -15.33
N ARG A 355 -24.80 -9.89 -16.46
CA ARG A 355 -26.13 -10.17 -17.05
C ARG A 355 -27.07 -10.93 -16.11
N ILE A 356 -26.55 -11.92 -15.38
CA ILE A 356 -27.32 -12.68 -14.39
C ILE A 356 -27.80 -11.76 -13.25
N LEU A 357 -26.93 -10.86 -12.78
CA LEU A 357 -27.27 -9.91 -11.72
C LEU A 357 -28.30 -8.86 -12.18
N LEU A 358 -28.15 -8.34 -13.40
CA LEU A 358 -29.16 -7.44 -13.99
C LEU A 358 -30.52 -8.14 -14.13
N ALA A 359 -30.53 -9.41 -14.55
CA ALA A 359 -31.76 -10.21 -14.63
C ALA A 359 -32.39 -10.49 -13.26
N ARG A 360 -31.60 -10.47 -12.17
CA ARG A 360 -32.07 -10.52 -10.78
C ARG A 360 -32.57 -9.16 -10.26
N GLY A 361 -32.48 -8.09 -11.05
CA GLY A 361 -32.87 -6.73 -10.65
C GLY A 361 -31.80 -5.99 -9.83
N VAL A 362 -30.57 -6.50 -9.77
CA VAL A 362 -29.45 -5.79 -9.13
C VAL A 362 -28.94 -4.71 -10.08
N ARG A 363 -28.78 -3.48 -9.58
CA ARG A 363 -28.15 -2.40 -10.35
C ARG A 363 -26.65 -2.61 -10.39
N VAL A 364 -26.09 -2.66 -11.60
CA VAL A 364 -24.67 -2.94 -11.82
C VAL A 364 -24.02 -1.75 -12.50
N PHE A 365 -23.05 -1.17 -11.81
CA PHE A 365 -22.11 -0.17 -12.33
C PHE A 365 -20.77 -0.85 -12.60
N VAL A 366 -20.21 -0.66 -13.78
CA VAL A 366 -18.92 -1.25 -14.15
C VAL A 366 -17.93 -0.14 -14.49
N ALA A 367 -16.84 -0.06 -13.74
CA ALA A 367 -15.71 0.82 -14.01
C ALA A 367 -14.54 0.00 -14.55
N LEU A 368 -14.32 0.05 -15.86
CA LEU A 368 -13.17 -0.54 -16.52
C LEU A 368 -12.04 0.49 -16.59
N MET A 369 -10.86 0.15 -16.05
CA MET A 369 -9.70 1.04 -16.11
C MET A 369 -9.03 0.95 -17.48
N ASP A 370 -8.76 2.11 -18.08
CA ASP A 370 -7.99 2.18 -19.32
C ASP A 370 -6.51 1.84 -19.04
N LYS A 371 -5.91 1.14 -20.00
CA LYS A 371 -4.48 0.80 -20.05
C LYS A 371 -3.72 1.78 -20.97
N GLN A 372 -4.24 2.99 -21.17
CA GLN A 372 -3.69 4.16 -21.89
C GLN A 372 -3.32 3.98 -23.37
N LYS A 373 -3.36 2.75 -23.93
CA LYS A 373 -3.18 2.44 -25.38
C LYS A 373 -3.41 0.96 -25.75
N GLN A 374 -3.84 0.11 -24.82
CA GLN A 374 -4.09 -1.32 -25.02
C GLN A 374 -5.48 -1.73 -24.49
N VAL A 375 -6.52 -0.92 -24.71
CA VAL A 375 -7.87 -1.47 -24.59
C VAL A 375 -8.07 -2.34 -25.81
N ASP A 376 -8.21 -3.65 -25.58
CA ASP A 376 -8.47 -4.57 -26.67
C ASP A 376 -9.83 -4.22 -27.28
N ALA A 377 -9.95 -4.23 -28.61
CA ALA A 377 -11.22 -4.00 -29.30
C ALA A 377 -12.35 -4.93 -28.80
N TRP A 378 -11.98 -6.06 -28.20
CA TRP A 378 -12.86 -7.00 -27.52
C TRP A 378 -13.40 -6.48 -26.19
N GLU A 379 -12.59 -5.81 -25.36
CA GLU A 379 -13.04 -5.22 -24.10
C GLU A 379 -14.03 -4.09 -24.37
N TYR A 380 -13.77 -3.27 -25.39
CA TYR A 380 -14.71 -2.23 -25.82
C TYR A 380 -16.05 -2.81 -26.25
N ARG A 381 -16.03 -3.90 -27.02
CA ARG A 381 -17.24 -4.61 -27.44
C ARG A 381 -18.02 -5.14 -26.26
N ARG A 382 -17.34 -5.77 -25.29
CA ARG A 382 -17.99 -6.28 -24.06
C ARG A 382 -18.58 -5.16 -23.21
N LEU A 383 -17.90 -4.01 -23.14
CA LEU A 383 -18.40 -2.84 -22.43
C LEU A 383 -19.67 -2.30 -23.09
N LYS A 384 -19.72 -2.26 -24.43
CA LYS A 384 -20.93 -1.94 -25.17
C LYS A 384 -22.05 -2.95 -24.93
N GLU A 385 -21.75 -4.24 -24.95
CA GLU A 385 -22.72 -5.31 -24.67
C GLU A 385 -23.29 -5.24 -23.24
N LEU A 386 -22.52 -4.75 -22.26
CA LEU A 386 -23.03 -4.48 -20.91
C LEU A 386 -24.02 -3.32 -20.90
N ARG A 387 -23.68 -2.23 -21.61
CA ARG A 387 -24.58 -1.07 -21.75
C ARG A 387 -25.89 -1.47 -22.43
N ASP A 388 -25.81 -2.25 -23.50
CA ASP A 388 -26.98 -2.77 -24.22
C ASP A 388 -27.85 -3.70 -23.34
N ALA A 389 -27.24 -4.38 -22.35
CA ALA A 389 -27.94 -5.20 -21.37
C ALA A 389 -28.55 -4.40 -20.20
N GLY A 390 -28.31 -3.08 -20.12
CA GLY A 390 -28.82 -2.20 -19.08
C GLY A 390 -27.89 -1.94 -17.90
N ALA A 391 -26.61 -2.31 -17.97
CA ALA A 391 -25.61 -1.90 -16.98
C ALA A 391 -25.01 -0.53 -17.31
N ASP A 392 -24.67 0.22 -16.26
CA ASP A 392 -23.94 1.48 -16.37
C ASP A 392 -22.43 1.20 -16.41
N ALA A 393 -21.88 1.04 -17.61
CA ALA A 393 -20.47 0.71 -17.81
C ALA A 393 -19.65 1.90 -18.33
N TYR A 394 -18.48 2.16 -17.73
CA TYR A 394 -17.60 3.28 -18.03
C TYR A 394 -16.16 2.82 -18.24
N LEU A 395 -15.46 3.43 -19.19
CA LEU A 395 -14.02 3.30 -19.39
C LEU A 395 -13.33 4.53 -18.79
N LEU A 396 -12.40 4.34 -17.86
CA LEU A 396 -11.79 5.43 -17.10
C LEU A 396 -10.28 5.49 -17.32
N ALA A 397 -9.79 6.57 -17.96
CA ALA A 397 -8.38 6.75 -18.31
C ALA A 397 -7.47 7.14 -17.14
N ASP A 398 -7.97 8.04 -16.30
CA ASP A 398 -7.24 8.58 -15.14
C ASP A 398 -7.81 8.09 -13.80
N GLY A 399 -8.63 7.03 -13.83
CA GLY A 399 -9.36 6.55 -12.66
C GLY A 399 -10.46 7.52 -12.18
N ARG A 400 -10.58 8.72 -12.77
CA ARG A 400 -11.55 9.75 -12.37
C ARG A 400 -12.91 9.51 -12.99
N TRP A 401 -13.96 9.48 -12.16
CA TRP A 401 -15.33 9.68 -12.63
C TRP A 401 -15.55 11.16 -12.90
N SER A 402 -15.48 11.59 -14.15
CA SER A 402 -15.86 12.94 -14.56
C SER A 402 -16.80 12.91 -15.77
N ARG A 403 -17.67 13.92 -15.88
CA ARG A 403 -18.58 14.08 -17.02
C ARG A 403 -17.85 14.22 -18.37
N GLU A 404 -16.59 14.66 -18.35
CA GLU A 404 -15.75 14.80 -19.55
C GLU A 404 -15.22 13.45 -20.04
N SER A 405 -14.79 12.56 -19.14
CA SER A 405 -14.42 11.17 -19.49
C SER A 405 -15.58 10.33 -20.05
N MET A 406 -16.81 10.85 -19.96
CA MET A 406 -18.03 10.20 -20.44
C MET A 406 -18.49 10.71 -21.82
N ASN A 407 -17.97 11.85 -22.28
CA ASN A 407 -18.37 12.50 -23.54
C ASN A 407 -17.33 12.41 -24.66
N GLU A 408 -16.12 11.87 -24.41
CA GLU A 408 -15.03 11.86 -25.41
C GLU A 408 -15.15 10.80 -26.52
N GLU A 409 -16.25 10.04 -26.59
CA GLU A 409 -16.47 9.06 -27.67
C GLU A 409 -17.81 9.23 -28.41
N GLY A 410 -18.09 10.47 -28.81
CA GLY A 410 -19.09 10.77 -29.84
C GLY A 410 -18.52 10.64 -31.24
#